data_AF-T0YFM8-F1
#
_entry.id   AF-T0YFM8-F1
#
_cell.length_a   1.000
_cell.length_b   1.000
_cell.length_c   1.000
_cell.angle_alpha   90.00
_cell.angle_beta   90.00
_cell.angle_gamma   90.00
#
_symmetry.space_group_name_H-M   'P 1'
#
loop_
_entity.id
_entity.type
_entity.pdbx_description
1 polymer ?
#
loop_
_entity_poly.entity_id
_entity_poly.type
_entity_poly.pdbx_seq_one_letter_code
_entity_poly.pdbx_strand_id
1 'polypeptide(L)'
;MDSGGHQIERPAIWDPARWAQRLDAKVAVRIEDRPVWVSVWLYVIESRMGGRAPVLLLDTDLPENRDDDRQITHYLYGGDEVYRLEQEMVLGFGGVRILRALGFEISAYHMNEGHSALLGVELLRHFAYPADDVRPGEAPYDLPRARDLCRFTTHTPVAAGHDRFSYDLVKRLFASSAYVHNNHGMTMPGQPGSEHGPIDFSVLSSLGGPSELNMTQLALSVSDFVNGVAKRHAEVSSKMYPGYQVRAITNGV
;
A
#
# COMPACT_ATOMS: atom_id res chain seq x y z
N MET A 1 0.87 -30.51 15.06
CA MET A 1 2.25 -30.99 15.17
C MET A 1 2.33 -32.38 14.57
N ASP A 2 3.49 -32.78 14.03
CA ASP A 2 3.73 -34.16 13.59
C ASP A 2 3.88 -35.10 14.81
N SER A 3 4.07 -36.39 14.54
CA SER A 3 4.30 -37.40 15.59
C SER A 3 5.61 -37.18 16.38
N GLY A 4 6.48 -36.27 15.95
CA GLY A 4 7.71 -35.87 16.63
C GLY A 4 7.62 -34.55 17.40
N GLY A 5 6.45 -33.89 17.41
CA GLY A 5 6.26 -32.60 18.08
C GLY A 5 6.67 -31.38 17.25
N HIS A 6 7.01 -31.55 15.96
CA HIS A 6 7.28 -30.39 15.10
C HIS A 6 5.98 -29.70 14.69
N GLN A 7 6.01 -28.37 14.64
CA GLN A 7 4.91 -27.60 14.08
C GLN A 7 4.69 -27.98 12.61
N ILE A 8 3.42 -28.25 12.26
CA ILE A 8 2.99 -28.41 10.87
C ILE A 8 2.02 -27.28 10.59
N GLU A 9 2.29 -26.51 9.54
CA GLU A 9 1.37 -25.51 9.05
C GLU A 9 0.32 -26.17 8.15
N ARG A 10 -0.93 -25.75 8.31
CA ARG A 10 -2.05 -26.20 7.47
C ARG A 10 -2.79 -24.97 6.98
N PRO A 11 -3.28 -24.96 5.72
CA PRO A 11 -4.10 -23.86 5.22
C PRO A 11 -5.31 -23.63 6.13
N ALA A 12 -5.47 -22.39 6.59
CA ALA A 12 -6.69 -21.95 7.25
C ALA A 12 -7.70 -21.54 6.17
N ILE A 13 -8.45 -22.52 5.66
CA ILE A 13 -9.45 -22.27 4.62
C ILE A 13 -10.64 -21.56 5.27
N TRP A 14 -10.95 -20.36 4.78
CA TRP A 14 -12.13 -19.60 5.17
C TRP A 14 -12.85 -19.10 3.92
N ASP A 15 -14.19 -19.04 3.99
CA ASP A 15 -15.05 -18.60 2.90
C ASP A 15 -15.62 -17.22 3.25
N PRO A 16 -15.13 -16.14 2.60
CA PRO A 16 -15.57 -14.77 2.91
C PRO A 16 -17.07 -14.57 2.81
N ALA A 17 -17.75 -15.27 1.90
CA ALA A 17 -19.18 -15.10 1.66
C ALA A 17 -20.05 -15.55 2.86
N ARG A 18 -19.50 -16.33 3.79
CA ARG A 18 -20.19 -16.73 5.03
C ARG A 18 -20.23 -15.63 6.08
N TRP A 19 -19.34 -14.65 5.99
CA TRP A 19 -19.12 -13.67 7.05
C TRP A 19 -19.26 -12.23 6.56
N ALA A 20 -18.97 -11.98 5.29
CA ALA A 20 -18.91 -10.66 4.69
C ALA A 20 -19.81 -10.58 3.45
N GLN A 21 -20.30 -9.38 3.17
CA GLN A 21 -21.10 -9.09 1.99
C GLN A 21 -20.20 -8.61 0.86
N ARG A 22 -20.31 -9.20 -0.33
CA ARG A 22 -19.65 -8.66 -1.52
C ARG A 22 -20.28 -7.31 -1.89
N LEU A 23 -19.46 -6.27 -2.06
CA LEU A 23 -19.94 -4.99 -2.57
C LEU A 23 -19.82 -4.96 -4.10
N ASP A 24 -20.69 -4.16 -4.72
CA ASP A 24 -20.66 -3.89 -6.15
C ASP A 24 -19.64 -2.79 -6.47
N ALA A 25 -18.37 -3.08 -6.17
CA ALA A 25 -17.24 -2.23 -6.50
C ALA A 25 -16.06 -3.09 -6.92
N LYS A 26 -15.42 -2.68 -8.01
CA LYS A 26 -14.26 -3.34 -8.58
C LYS A 26 -13.35 -2.30 -9.20
N VAL A 27 -12.05 -2.41 -8.95
CA VAL A 27 -11.01 -1.54 -9.50
C VAL A 27 -9.91 -2.37 -10.10
N ALA A 28 -9.05 -1.78 -10.92
CA ALA A 28 -7.88 -2.45 -11.45
C ALA A 28 -6.61 -1.84 -10.84
N VAL A 29 -5.65 -2.69 -10.47
CA VAL A 29 -4.27 -2.33 -10.16
C VAL A 29 -3.40 -2.86 -11.31
N ARG A 30 -2.57 -2.00 -11.91
CA ARG A 30 -1.65 -2.45 -12.96
C ARG A 30 -0.41 -3.07 -12.32
N ILE A 31 -0.13 -4.33 -12.62
CA ILE A 31 1.04 -5.08 -12.17
C ILE A 31 1.67 -5.69 -13.42
N GLU A 32 2.94 -5.42 -13.72
CA GLU A 32 3.61 -5.89 -14.95
C GLU A 32 2.80 -5.60 -16.24
N ASP A 33 2.31 -4.36 -16.40
CA ASP A 33 1.53 -3.90 -17.56
C ASP A 33 0.17 -4.56 -17.81
N ARG A 34 -0.27 -5.44 -16.90
CA ARG A 34 -1.59 -6.08 -16.97
C ARG A 34 -2.49 -5.61 -15.81
N PRO A 35 -3.81 -5.50 -16.05
CA PRO A 35 -4.75 -5.19 -14.99
C PRO A 35 -4.96 -6.41 -14.09
N VAL A 36 -4.73 -6.23 -12.79
CA VAL A 36 -5.21 -7.12 -11.73
C VAL A 36 -6.47 -6.50 -11.15
N TRP A 37 -7.60 -7.15 -11.38
CA TRP A 37 -8.86 -6.73 -10.82
C TRP A 37 -8.89 -6.99 -9.31
N VAL A 38 -9.36 -6.00 -8.57
CA VAL A 38 -9.52 -6.05 -7.12
C VAL A 38 -10.97 -5.74 -6.83
N SER A 39 -11.58 -6.64 -6.09
CA SER A 39 -12.95 -6.51 -5.58
C SER A 39 -12.91 -6.35 -4.06
N VAL A 40 -14.08 -6.13 -3.45
CA VAL A 40 -14.14 -5.85 -2.01
C VAL A 40 -15.32 -6.52 -1.33
N TRP A 41 -15.04 -7.12 -0.18
CA TRP A 41 -16.03 -7.58 0.78
C TRP A 41 -16.19 -6.58 1.91
N LEU A 42 -17.42 -6.42 2.41
CA LEU A 42 -17.76 -5.67 3.60
C LEU A 42 -18.04 -6.62 4.76
N TYR A 43 -17.22 -6.54 5.80
CA TYR A 43 -17.47 -7.15 7.09
C TYR A 43 -17.74 -6.04 8.12
N VAL A 44 -18.89 -6.06 8.80
CA VAL A 44 -19.20 -5.03 9.80
C VAL A 44 -18.90 -5.58 11.19
N ILE A 45 -17.90 -5.00 11.85
CA ILE A 45 -17.62 -5.29 13.26
C ILE A 45 -18.67 -4.57 14.10
N GLU A 46 -19.33 -5.32 14.99
CA GLU A 46 -20.26 -4.77 15.97
C GLU A 46 -19.68 -4.93 17.38
N SER A 47 -19.58 -3.81 18.10
CA SER A 47 -19.14 -3.81 19.49
C SER A 47 -20.29 -4.22 20.41
N ARG A 48 -19.94 -4.73 21.60
CA ARG A 48 -20.94 -5.09 22.62
C ARG A 48 -21.81 -3.91 23.09
N MET A 49 -21.35 -2.69 22.85
CA MET A 49 -22.05 -1.44 23.17
C MET A 49 -22.87 -0.90 21.98
N GLY A 50 -22.99 -1.65 20.89
CA GLY A 50 -23.77 -1.28 19.70
C GLY A 50 -23.03 -0.38 18.69
N GLY A 51 -21.74 -0.14 18.88
CA GLY A 51 -20.92 0.57 17.89
C GLY A 51 -20.64 -0.31 16.68
N ARG A 52 -20.61 0.26 15.47
CA ARG A 52 -20.36 -0.48 14.23
C ARG A 52 -19.16 0.12 13.49
N ALA A 53 -18.27 -0.73 12.97
CA ALA A 53 -17.14 -0.32 12.17
C ALA A 53 -17.06 -1.19 10.90
N PRO A 54 -17.11 -0.60 9.69
CA PRO A 54 -16.95 -1.36 8.45
C PRO A 54 -15.49 -1.76 8.25
N VAL A 55 -15.27 -3.02 7.87
CA VAL A 55 -13.99 -3.56 7.43
C VAL A 55 -14.14 -3.94 5.97
N LEU A 56 -13.36 -3.28 5.11
CA LEU A 56 -13.27 -3.60 3.70
C LEU A 56 -12.13 -4.59 3.49
N LEU A 57 -12.46 -5.78 2.97
CA LEU A 57 -11.50 -6.84 2.68
C LEU A 57 -11.30 -6.92 1.17
N LEU A 58 -10.11 -6.57 0.69
CA LEU A 58 -9.75 -6.63 -0.73
C LEU A 58 -9.55 -8.06 -1.18
N ASP A 59 -9.94 -8.35 -2.42
CA ASP A 59 -9.93 -9.71 -2.96
C ASP A 59 -9.59 -9.73 -4.45
N THR A 60 -8.55 -10.50 -4.80
CA THR A 60 -8.12 -10.74 -6.18
C THR A 60 -8.55 -12.10 -6.71
N ASP A 61 -9.19 -12.97 -5.90
CA ASP A 61 -9.72 -14.25 -6.37
C ASP A 61 -10.96 -14.05 -7.25
N LEU A 62 -10.69 -13.67 -8.48
CA LEU A 62 -11.64 -13.25 -9.49
C LEU A 62 -11.42 -14.04 -10.77
N PRO A 63 -12.47 -14.49 -11.46
CA PRO A 63 -12.33 -15.22 -12.73
C PRO A 63 -11.73 -14.35 -13.85
N GLU A 64 -11.75 -13.03 -13.72
CA GLU A 64 -11.11 -12.12 -14.68
C GLU A 64 -9.58 -12.05 -14.53
N ASN A 65 -9.05 -12.49 -13.40
CA ASN A 65 -7.62 -12.48 -13.11
C ASN A 65 -6.95 -13.78 -13.54
N ARG A 66 -5.64 -13.73 -13.82
CA ARG A 66 -4.84 -14.94 -14.07
C ARG A 66 -4.78 -15.78 -12.80
N ASP A 67 -4.55 -17.08 -12.93
CA ASP A 67 -4.48 -17.98 -11.78
C ASP A 67 -3.44 -17.56 -10.74
N ASP A 68 -2.32 -16.97 -11.16
CA ASP A 68 -1.29 -16.48 -10.24
C ASP A 68 -1.75 -15.18 -9.53
N ASP A 69 -2.48 -14.30 -10.20
CA ASP A 69 -3.00 -13.05 -9.62
C ASP A 69 -4.10 -13.28 -8.59
N ARG A 70 -4.91 -14.31 -8.82
CA ARG A 70 -5.93 -14.75 -7.87
C ARG A 70 -5.31 -15.14 -6.53
N GLN A 71 -4.08 -15.65 -6.56
CA GLN A 71 -3.38 -16.07 -5.36
C GLN A 71 -2.83 -14.91 -4.51
N ILE A 72 -2.79 -13.67 -5.01
CA ILE A 72 -2.25 -12.52 -4.27
C ILE A 72 -2.93 -12.38 -2.88
N THR A 73 -4.22 -12.72 -2.76
CA THR A 73 -4.97 -12.65 -1.48
C THR A 73 -5.10 -13.98 -0.74
N HIS A 74 -4.40 -15.05 -1.14
CA HIS A 74 -4.54 -16.38 -0.52
C HIS A 74 -3.72 -16.58 0.77
N TYR A 75 -2.51 -16.04 0.86
CA TYR A 75 -1.59 -16.33 1.96
C TYR A 75 -1.13 -15.07 2.68
N LEU A 76 -1.30 -15.06 4.00
CA LEU A 76 -0.74 -14.04 4.88
C LEU A 76 0.75 -14.32 5.11
N TYR A 77 1.64 -13.40 4.73
CA TYR A 77 3.09 -13.54 4.86
C TYR A 77 3.67 -14.78 4.15
N GLY A 78 3.19 -15.06 2.94
CA GLY A 78 3.70 -16.13 2.08
C GLY A 78 4.53 -15.62 0.90
N GLY A 79 4.96 -16.56 0.05
CA GLY A 79 5.58 -16.25 -1.24
C GLY A 79 7.01 -15.71 -1.15
N ASP A 80 7.43 -15.07 -2.24
CA ASP A 80 8.72 -14.40 -2.39
C ASP A 80 8.54 -12.86 -2.41
N GLU A 81 9.63 -12.13 -2.68
CA GLU A 81 9.59 -10.66 -2.78
C GLU A 81 8.62 -10.15 -3.87
N VAL A 82 8.42 -10.93 -4.95
CA VAL A 82 7.49 -10.58 -6.02
C VAL A 82 6.07 -10.61 -5.47
N TYR A 83 5.68 -11.76 -4.91
CA TYR A 83 4.36 -11.96 -4.32
C TYR A 83 4.08 -10.91 -3.23
N ARG A 84 5.08 -10.62 -2.39
CA ARG A 84 4.97 -9.62 -1.34
C ARG A 84 4.72 -8.22 -1.88
N LEU A 85 5.45 -7.79 -2.90
CA LEU A 85 5.23 -6.47 -3.51
C LEU A 85 3.87 -6.40 -4.22
N GLU A 86 3.40 -7.48 -4.85
CA GLU A 86 2.05 -7.54 -5.44
C GLU A 86 0.96 -7.35 -4.38
N GLN A 87 1.10 -7.97 -3.20
CA GLN A 87 0.19 -7.76 -2.07
C GLN A 87 0.16 -6.30 -1.62
N GLU A 88 1.32 -5.65 -1.50
CA GLU A 88 1.42 -4.26 -1.09
C GLU A 88 0.88 -3.30 -2.17
N MET A 89 1.03 -3.64 -3.45
CA MET A 89 0.41 -2.91 -4.57
C MET A 89 -1.12 -3.01 -4.50
N VAL A 90 -1.67 -4.21 -4.26
CA VAL A 90 -3.11 -4.40 -4.10
C VAL A 90 -3.63 -3.64 -2.87
N LEU A 91 -2.93 -3.71 -1.74
CA LEU A 91 -3.35 -3.03 -0.51
C LEU A 91 -3.26 -1.50 -0.64
N GLY A 92 -2.12 -0.98 -1.11
CA GLY A 92 -1.87 0.46 -1.22
C GLY A 92 -2.65 1.11 -2.35
N PHE A 93 -2.44 0.66 -3.59
CA PHE A 93 -3.12 1.24 -4.77
C PHE A 93 -4.60 0.84 -4.80
N GLY A 94 -4.88 -0.46 -4.67
CA GLY A 94 -6.24 -0.98 -4.72
C GLY A 94 -7.11 -0.46 -3.57
N GLY A 95 -6.57 -0.33 -2.36
CA GLY A 95 -7.29 0.22 -1.21
C GLY A 95 -7.79 1.65 -1.42
N VAL A 96 -6.93 2.55 -1.89
CA VAL A 96 -7.30 3.94 -2.19
C VAL A 96 -8.35 4.01 -3.31
N ARG A 97 -8.16 3.22 -4.37
CA ARG A 97 -9.10 3.17 -5.50
C ARG A 97 -10.46 2.62 -5.10
N ILE A 98 -10.52 1.58 -4.28
CA ILE A 98 -11.78 1.01 -3.77
C ILE A 98 -12.53 2.03 -2.92
N LEU A 99 -11.84 2.73 -2.01
CA LEU A 99 -12.48 3.78 -1.20
C LEU A 99 -13.12 4.85 -2.08
N ARG A 100 -12.43 5.28 -3.14
CA ARG A 100 -12.95 6.27 -4.10
C ARG A 100 -14.09 5.72 -4.94
N ALA A 101 -13.98 4.48 -5.42
CA ALA A 101 -15.04 3.81 -6.19
C ALA A 101 -16.33 3.62 -5.38
N LEU A 102 -16.21 3.43 -4.07
CA LEU A 102 -17.33 3.37 -3.13
C LEU A 102 -17.85 4.77 -2.72
N GLY A 103 -17.24 5.86 -3.20
CA GLY A 103 -17.67 7.23 -2.95
C GLY A 103 -17.26 7.79 -1.58
N PHE A 104 -16.26 7.22 -0.92
CA PHE A 104 -15.77 7.77 0.35
C PHE A 104 -14.94 9.04 0.14
N GLU A 105 -15.23 10.06 0.94
CA GLU A 105 -14.35 11.20 1.15
C GLU A 105 -13.47 10.93 2.38
N ILE A 106 -12.18 10.66 2.14
CA ILE A 106 -11.25 10.29 3.21
C ILE A 106 -10.57 11.55 3.77
N SER A 107 -10.76 11.78 5.07
CA SER A 107 -10.07 12.88 5.77
C SER A 107 -8.69 12.49 6.28
N ALA A 108 -8.43 11.19 6.49
CA ALA A 108 -7.12 10.68 6.89
C ALA A 108 -6.95 9.20 6.55
N TYR A 109 -5.75 8.82 6.13
CA TYR A 109 -5.29 7.44 5.96
C TYR A 109 -4.32 7.09 7.08
N HIS A 110 -4.55 5.97 7.74
CA HIS A 110 -3.66 5.45 8.77
C HIS A 110 -2.98 4.18 8.27
N MET A 111 -1.66 4.27 8.07
CA MET A 111 -0.79 3.14 7.75
C MET A 111 -0.30 2.46 9.01
N ASN A 112 -0.72 1.22 9.20
CA ASN A 112 -0.17 0.35 10.23
C ASN A 112 1.02 -0.43 9.61
N GLU A 113 2.23 -0.04 9.99
CA GLU A 113 3.48 -0.44 9.32
C GLU A 113 3.56 -0.07 7.83
N GLY A 114 4.70 -0.39 7.20
CA GLY A 114 5.04 0.04 5.84
C GLY A 114 4.23 -0.64 4.73
N HIS A 115 3.48 -1.71 5.02
CA HIS A 115 2.84 -2.57 4.01
C HIS A 115 1.83 -1.86 3.10
N SER A 116 1.29 -0.75 3.57
CA SER A 116 0.32 0.07 2.82
C SER A 116 0.92 1.35 2.27
N ALA A 117 2.25 1.53 2.34
CA ALA A 117 2.93 2.78 1.98
C ALA A 117 2.72 3.21 0.51
N LEU A 118 2.42 2.26 -0.38
CA LEU A 118 2.04 2.55 -1.76
C LEU A 118 0.75 3.36 -1.89
N LEU A 119 -0.09 3.44 -0.84
CA LEU A 119 -1.20 4.39 -0.80
C LEU A 119 -0.71 5.84 -0.94
N GLY A 120 0.45 6.18 -0.36
CA GLY A 120 1.04 7.52 -0.48
C GLY A 120 1.42 7.83 -1.93
N VAL A 121 1.91 6.82 -2.66
CA VAL A 121 2.21 6.93 -4.09
C VAL A 121 0.94 7.11 -4.92
N GLU A 122 -0.16 6.42 -4.59
CA GLU A 122 -1.44 6.64 -5.25
C GLU A 122 -1.97 8.06 -5.02
N LEU A 123 -1.83 8.59 -3.81
CA LEU A 123 -2.21 9.97 -3.48
C LEU A 123 -1.34 10.99 -4.22
N LEU A 124 -0.04 10.75 -4.36
CA LEU A 124 0.84 11.61 -5.16
C LEU A 124 0.39 11.67 -6.61
N ARG A 125 0.10 10.52 -7.22
CA ARG A 125 -0.42 10.45 -8.60
C ARG A 125 -1.77 11.17 -8.71
N HIS A 126 -2.62 11.07 -7.69
CA HIS A 126 -3.89 11.78 -7.64
C HIS A 126 -3.73 13.31 -7.55
N PHE A 127 -2.72 13.79 -6.83
CA PHE A 127 -2.37 15.21 -6.71
C PHE A 127 -1.21 15.62 -7.62
N ALA A 128 -1.11 14.99 -8.80
CA ALA A 128 -0.18 15.41 -9.83
C ALA A 128 -0.61 16.76 -10.41
N TYR A 129 0.36 17.64 -10.64
CA TYR A 129 0.11 18.89 -11.34
C TYR A 129 -0.10 18.62 -12.84
N PRO A 130 -0.90 19.44 -13.55
CA PRO A 130 -0.92 19.45 -15.00
C PRO A 130 0.51 19.59 -15.56
N ALA A 131 0.82 18.87 -16.64
CA ALA A 131 2.18 18.85 -17.19
C ALA A 131 2.72 20.24 -17.54
N ASP A 132 1.85 21.15 -17.99
CA ASP A 132 2.19 22.53 -18.36
C ASP A 132 2.52 23.41 -17.14
N ASP A 133 2.11 23.00 -15.92
CA ASP A 133 2.34 23.73 -14.68
C ASP A 133 3.66 23.32 -13.98
N VAL A 134 4.29 22.23 -14.43
CA VAL A 134 5.52 21.69 -13.81
C VAL A 134 6.76 22.30 -14.47
N ARG A 135 7.58 22.99 -13.68
CA ARG A 135 8.84 23.56 -14.17
C ARG A 135 9.94 22.49 -14.27
N PRO A 136 10.92 22.64 -15.17
CA PRO A 136 12.07 21.74 -15.24
C PRO A 136 12.79 21.62 -13.89
N GLY A 137 12.89 20.39 -13.38
CA GLY A 137 13.53 20.08 -12.10
C GLY A 137 12.63 20.15 -10.87
N GLU A 138 11.36 20.54 -11.01
CA GLU A 138 10.37 20.44 -9.92
C GLU A 138 9.71 19.07 -9.90
N ALA A 139 9.33 18.60 -8.70
CA ALA A 139 8.56 17.37 -8.57
C ALA A 139 7.13 17.60 -9.10
N PRO A 140 6.58 16.71 -9.94
CA PRO A 140 5.28 16.91 -10.59
C PRO A 140 4.08 16.64 -9.65
N TYR A 141 4.27 16.62 -8.34
CA TYR A 141 3.27 16.19 -7.36
C TYR A 141 3.18 17.14 -6.17
N ASP A 142 1.96 17.34 -5.65
CA ASP A 142 1.73 18.03 -4.37
C ASP A 142 1.98 17.08 -3.18
N LEU A 143 3.26 16.84 -2.89
CA LEU A 143 3.68 16.01 -1.76
C LEU A 143 3.15 16.53 -0.40
N PRO A 144 3.18 17.84 -0.07
CA PRO A 144 2.60 18.35 1.16
C PRO A 144 1.14 17.94 1.35
N ARG A 145 0.32 18.04 0.31
CA ARG A 145 -1.09 17.61 0.36
C ARG A 145 -1.25 16.11 0.55
N ALA A 146 -0.43 15.29 -0.09
CA ALA A 146 -0.44 13.84 0.14
C ALA A 146 -0.06 13.49 1.59
N ARG A 147 0.94 14.18 2.16
CA ARG A 147 1.39 13.97 3.55
C ARG A 147 0.34 14.36 4.58
N ASP A 148 -0.36 15.46 4.35
CA ASP A 148 -1.40 15.98 5.26
C ASP A 148 -2.52 14.95 5.50
N LEU A 149 -2.79 14.08 4.53
CA LEU A 149 -3.77 13.00 4.65
C LEU A 149 -3.22 11.75 5.36
N CYS A 150 -1.90 11.59 5.51
CA CYS A 150 -1.28 10.33 5.92
C CYS A 150 -0.77 10.33 7.37
N ARG A 151 -1.08 9.25 8.09
CA ARG A 151 -0.63 8.94 9.45
C ARG A 151 0.08 7.59 9.42
N PHE A 152 1.22 7.46 10.07
CA PHE A 152 2.00 6.22 10.07
C PHE A 152 2.30 5.76 11.49
N THR A 153 2.00 4.49 11.78
CA THR A 153 2.45 3.83 13.00
C THR A 153 3.49 2.78 12.68
N THR A 154 4.61 2.83 13.40
CA THR A 154 5.63 1.78 13.38
C THR A 154 5.56 0.92 14.64
N HIS A 155 5.65 -0.40 14.48
CA HIS A 155 5.59 -1.42 15.54
C HIS A 155 6.93 -2.16 15.71
N THR A 156 7.81 -2.06 14.71
CA THR A 156 9.04 -2.84 14.64
C THR A 156 10.26 -1.98 15.00
N PRO A 157 10.95 -2.27 16.12
CA PRO A 157 12.14 -1.51 16.53
C PRO A 157 13.43 -2.02 15.87
N VAL A 158 13.35 -2.80 14.78
CA VAL A 158 14.50 -3.42 14.11
C VAL A 158 14.38 -3.36 12.59
N ALA A 159 15.48 -2.98 11.92
CA ALA A 159 15.52 -2.80 10.47
C ALA A 159 15.24 -4.06 9.64
N ALA A 160 15.36 -5.25 10.23
CA ALA A 160 15.17 -6.55 9.59
C ALA A 160 13.70 -6.96 9.42
N GLY A 161 12.75 -6.28 10.08
CA GLY A 161 11.32 -6.55 9.91
C GLY A 161 10.62 -5.63 8.91
N HIS A 162 11.37 -4.89 8.10
CA HIS A 162 10.82 -3.93 7.13
C HIS A 162 10.96 -4.48 5.72
N ASP A 163 9.85 -4.51 4.99
CA ASP A 163 9.81 -4.89 3.59
C ASP A 163 10.67 -3.92 2.75
N ARG A 164 11.58 -4.50 1.95
CA ARG A 164 12.54 -3.83 1.09
C ARG A 164 12.54 -4.54 -0.26
N PHE A 165 12.46 -3.78 -1.34
CA PHE A 165 12.41 -4.35 -2.69
C PHE A 165 13.47 -3.73 -3.58
N SER A 166 14.20 -4.58 -4.32
CA SER A 166 15.15 -4.09 -5.32
C SER A 166 14.45 -3.20 -6.34
N TYR A 167 15.11 -2.14 -6.77
CA TYR A 167 14.52 -1.24 -7.76
C TYR A 167 14.33 -1.89 -9.13
N ASP A 168 15.05 -2.97 -9.43
CA ASP A 168 14.80 -3.77 -10.63
C ASP A 168 13.45 -4.50 -10.53
N LEU A 169 13.14 -5.08 -9.36
CA LEU A 169 11.83 -5.66 -9.09
C LEU A 169 10.73 -4.61 -9.16
N VAL A 170 10.93 -3.45 -8.50
CA VAL A 170 9.94 -2.36 -8.49
C VAL A 170 9.66 -1.87 -9.92
N LYS A 171 10.68 -1.60 -10.73
CA LYS A 171 10.49 -1.17 -12.13
C LYS A 171 9.74 -2.22 -12.96
N ARG A 172 10.04 -3.50 -12.74
CA ARG A 172 9.39 -4.61 -13.43
C ARG A 172 7.90 -4.67 -13.08
N LEU A 173 7.54 -4.64 -11.79
CA LEU A 173 6.14 -4.71 -11.37
C LEU A 173 5.38 -3.40 -11.64
N PHE A 174 6.04 -2.25 -11.50
CA PHE A 174 5.46 -0.93 -11.76
C PHE A 174 5.48 -0.57 -13.25
N ALA A 175 5.83 -1.48 -14.18
CA ALA A 175 5.83 -1.20 -15.62
C ALA A 175 4.59 -0.38 -16.08
N SER A 176 4.75 0.51 -17.08
CA SER A 176 3.82 1.58 -17.51
C SER A 176 3.22 2.50 -16.42
N SER A 177 3.37 2.16 -15.14
CA SER A 177 2.95 2.89 -13.95
C SER A 177 4.12 3.54 -13.19
N ALA A 178 5.35 3.39 -13.69
CA ALA A 178 6.51 4.21 -13.39
C ALA A 178 7.17 4.68 -14.70
N TYR A 179 7.47 5.99 -14.82
CA TYR A 179 8.25 6.51 -15.95
C TYR A 179 9.69 6.79 -15.54
N VAL A 180 10.62 6.35 -16.40
CA VAL A 180 12.00 6.82 -16.44
C VAL A 180 12.03 7.98 -17.44
N HIS A 181 12.75 9.05 -17.13
CA HIS A 181 12.89 10.22 -18.01
C HIS A 181 13.64 9.82 -19.31
N ASN A 182 12.91 9.36 -20.31
CA ASN A 182 13.34 9.26 -21.70
C ASN A 182 12.27 10.00 -22.53
N ASN A 183 12.71 10.87 -23.44
CA ASN A 183 11.95 11.94 -24.14
C ASN A 183 10.73 11.52 -25.01
N HIS A 184 10.03 10.43 -24.73
CA HIS A 184 8.89 9.95 -25.51
C HIS A 184 7.70 9.64 -24.59
N GLY A 185 7.14 10.69 -23.99
CA GLY A 185 5.94 10.59 -23.19
C GLY A 185 4.77 9.99 -23.97
N MET A 186 3.95 9.21 -23.26
CA MET A 186 2.48 9.21 -23.25
C MET A 186 2.00 7.84 -22.72
N THR A 187 1.44 7.83 -21.51
CA THR A 187 0.55 6.73 -21.09
C THR A 187 -0.77 7.04 -21.73
N MET A 188 -1.28 6.13 -22.56
CA MET A 188 -2.60 6.27 -23.14
C MET A 188 -3.64 6.27 -21.99
N PRO A 189 -4.37 7.38 -21.75
CA PRO A 189 -5.51 7.34 -20.85
C PRO A 189 -6.55 6.41 -21.48
N GLY A 190 -6.91 5.33 -20.79
CA GLY A 190 -7.94 4.39 -21.28
C GLY A 190 -7.78 2.93 -20.88
N GLN A 191 -6.67 2.53 -20.25
CA GLN A 191 -6.54 1.16 -19.71
C GLN A 191 -6.92 1.11 -18.23
N PRO A 192 -7.66 0.08 -17.76
CA PRO A 192 -7.99 -0.08 -16.35
C PRO A 192 -6.74 0.01 -15.45
N GLY A 193 -6.83 0.84 -14.41
CA GLY A 193 -5.77 1.05 -13.44
C GLY A 193 -4.63 2.00 -13.85
N SER A 194 -4.75 2.70 -14.98
CA SER A 194 -3.82 3.76 -15.41
C SER A 194 -4.35 5.19 -15.16
N GLU A 195 -5.38 5.33 -14.32
CA GLU A 195 -6.17 6.56 -14.12
C GLU A 195 -5.33 7.82 -13.83
N HIS A 196 -4.24 7.66 -13.08
CA HIS A 196 -3.40 8.78 -12.63
C HIS A 196 -2.03 8.85 -13.31
N GLY A 197 -1.85 8.14 -14.43
CA GLY A 197 -0.55 8.02 -15.10
C GLY A 197 0.51 7.41 -14.16
N PRO A 198 1.76 7.24 -14.57
CA PRO A 198 2.78 6.64 -13.72
C PRO A 198 3.37 7.60 -12.67
N ILE A 199 4.05 7.02 -11.68
CA ILE A 199 4.93 7.74 -10.77
C ILE A 199 6.29 8.01 -11.42
N ASP A 200 6.85 9.21 -11.23
CA ASP A 200 8.23 9.50 -11.57
C ASP A 200 9.16 8.67 -10.67
N PHE A 201 10.00 7.85 -11.29
CA PHE A 201 10.88 6.95 -10.55
C PHE A 201 11.90 7.68 -9.67
N SER A 202 12.35 8.88 -10.06
CA SER A 202 13.24 9.71 -9.26
C SER A 202 12.56 10.23 -7.99
N VAL A 203 11.26 10.54 -8.08
CA VAL A 203 10.46 10.89 -6.90
C VAL A 203 10.30 9.68 -6.01
N LEU A 204 9.90 8.52 -6.57
CA LEU A 204 9.75 7.29 -5.79
C LEU A 204 11.04 6.93 -5.05
N SER A 205 12.20 7.01 -5.71
CA SER A 205 13.47 6.67 -5.07
C SER A 205 13.91 7.70 -4.03
N SER A 206 13.62 8.99 -4.24
CA SER A 206 13.87 10.02 -3.23
C SER A 206 13.08 9.79 -1.94
N LEU A 207 11.84 9.27 -2.05
CA LEU A 207 10.97 9.01 -0.92
C LEU A 207 11.23 7.65 -0.27
N GLY A 208 11.53 6.63 -1.07
CA GLY A 208 11.66 5.24 -0.65
C GLY A 208 13.07 4.79 -0.28
N GLY A 209 14.11 5.52 -0.69
CA GLY A 209 15.51 5.21 -0.38
C GLY A 209 16.41 5.10 -1.61
N PRO A 210 17.73 5.32 -1.49
CA PRO A 210 18.60 5.46 -2.66
C PRO A 210 18.91 4.15 -3.41
N SER A 211 18.92 3.01 -2.72
CA SER A 211 19.36 1.71 -3.30
C SER A 211 18.23 0.72 -3.56
N GLU A 212 17.17 0.79 -2.77
CA GLU A 212 16.02 -0.11 -2.78
C GLU A 212 14.79 0.66 -2.31
N LEU A 213 13.60 0.16 -2.64
CA LEU A 213 12.36 0.69 -2.11
C LEU A 213 12.17 0.15 -0.69
N ASN A 214 12.44 0.97 0.32
CA ASN A 214 12.17 0.65 1.70
C ASN A 214 10.77 1.16 2.08
N MET A 215 9.87 0.23 2.42
CA MET A 215 8.46 0.57 2.62
C MET A 215 8.21 1.40 3.88
N THR A 216 9.00 1.18 4.93
CA THR A 216 8.96 2.02 6.13
C THR A 216 9.46 3.42 5.83
N GLN A 217 10.55 3.55 5.05
CA GLN A 217 11.04 4.86 4.63
C GLN A 217 10.03 5.59 3.75
N LEU A 218 9.39 4.90 2.81
CA LEU A 218 8.31 5.45 2.00
C LEU A 218 7.15 5.93 2.89
N ALA A 219 6.68 5.12 3.84
CA ALA A 219 5.60 5.47 4.76
C ALA A 219 5.93 6.72 5.59
N LEU A 220 7.17 6.83 6.08
CA LEU A 220 7.67 8.01 6.78
C LEU A 220 7.68 9.25 5.87
N SER A 221 8.22 9.11 4.65
CA SER A 221 8.35 10.19 3.67
C SER A 221 7.00 10.72 3.17
N VAL A 222 5.96 9.88 3.15
CA VAL A 222 4.61 10.25 2.69
C VAL A 222 3.62 10.54 3.83
N SER A 223 4.08 10.58 5.09
CA SER A 223 3.23 10.92 6.25
C SER A 223 3.62 12.23 6.90
N ASP A 224 2.64 12.91 7.49
CA ASP A 224 2.85 14.09 8.34
C ASP A 224 2.90 13.74 9.84
N PHE A 225 2.18 12.68 10.24
CA PHE A 225 2.19 12.20 11.62
C PHE A 225 2.80 10.80 11.70
N VAL A 226 3.72 10.62 12.65
CA VAL A 226 4.36 9.33 12.92
C VAL A 226 4.26 9.01 14.41
N ASN A 227 3.84 7.79 14.74
CA ASN A 227 3.85 7.31 16.12
C ASN A 227 4.45 5.91 16.27
N GLY A 228 5.04 5.67 17.42
CA GLY A 228 5.34 4.35 17.96
C GLY A 228 4.28 3.92 18.97
N VAL A 229 4.31 2.64 19.32
CA VAL A 229 3.27 1.97 20.13
C VAL A 229 3.52 1.98 21.65
N ALA A 230 4.61 2.63 22.08
CA ALA A 230 4.98 2.85 23.46
C ALA A 230 6.02 3.98 23.56
N LYS A 231 6.20 4.58 24.74
CA LYS A 231 7.20 5.64 24.95
C LYS A 231 8.62 5.21 24.59
N ARG A 232 9.06 4.05 25.11
CA ARG A 232 10.37 3.47 24.78
C ARG A 232 10.49 3.14 23.29
N HIS A 233 9.40 2.68 22.66
CA HIS A 233 9.39 2.41 21.23
C HIS A 233 9.61 3.69 20.42
N ALA A 234 8.88 4.77 20.73
CA ALA A 234 9.06 6.07 20.08
C ALA A 234 10.48 6.64 20.24
N GLU A 235 11.10 6.47 21.42
CA GLU A 235 12.51 6.85 21.66
C GLU A 235 13.48 6.08 20.76
N VAL A 236 13.27 4.78 20.58
CA VAL A 236 14.12 3.93 19.72
C VAL A 236 13.89 4.24 18.25
N SER A 237 12.63 4.31 17.80
CA SER A 237 12.28 4.66 16.42
C SER A 237 12.81 6.03 16.03
N SER A 238 12.75 7.04 16.91
CA SER A 238 13.31 8.37 16.64
C SER A 238 14.83 8.35 16.39
N LYS A 239 15.55 7.41 17.02
CA LYS A 239 16.99 7.23 16.78
C LYS A 239 17.27 6.49 15.48
N MET A 240 16.38 5.58 15.08
CA MET A 240 16.48 4.83 13.84
C MET A 240 16.19 5.70 12.61
N TYR A 241 15.28 6.67 12.76
CA TYR A 241 14.81 7.56 11.70
C TYR A 241 15.08 9.02 12.04
N PRO A 242 16.35 9.46 11.98
CA PRO A 242 16.69 10.86 12.25
C PRO A 242 15.96 11.78 11.25
N GLY A 243 15.41 12.89 11.76
CA GLY A 243 14.62 13.84 10.97
C GLY A 243 13.10 13.65 11.07
N TYR A 244 12.63 12.56 11.68
CA TYR A 244 11.21 12.31 11.93
C TYR A 244 10.86 12.49 13.41
N GLN A 245 9.75 13.18 13.70
CA GLN A 245 9.22 13.28 15.05
C GLN A 245 8.29 12.10 15.34
N VAL A 246 8.81 11.05 15.98
CA VAL A 246 8.00 9.89 16.39
C VAL A 246 7.34 10.14 17.74
N ARG A 247 6.00 10.24 17.75
CA ARG A 247 5.22 10.39 18.99
C ARG A 247 4.92 9.03 19.61
N ALA A 248 4.53 9.00 20.89
CA ALA A 248 4.12 7.76 21.55
C ALA A 248 2.60 7.71 21.71
N ILE A 249 1.98 6.66 21.17
CA ILE A 249 0.59 6.29 21.46
C ILE A 249 0.63 4.86 21.99
N THR A 250 0.40 4.69 23.29
CA THR A 250 0.50 3.36 23.92
C THR A 250 -0.66 2.48 23.49
N ASN A 251 -0.36 1.25 23.05
CA ASN A 251 -1.39 0.26 22.71
C ASN A 251 -2.35 -0.01 23.88
N GLY A 252 -3.59 -0.32 23.54
CA GLY A 252 -4.63 -0.77 24.47
C GLY A 252 -5.25 -2.08 24.01
N VAL A 253 -6.08 -2.69 24.86
CA VAL A 253 -6.92 -3.86 24.59
C VAL A 253 -8.36 -3.51 24.91
#